data_AF-A0A2I1PDC0-F1
#
_entry.id   AF-A0A2I1PDC0-F1
#
_cell.length_a   1.000
_cell.length_b   1.000
_cell.length_c   1.000
_cell.angle_alpha   90.00
_cell.angle_beta   90.00
_cell.angle_gamma   90.00
#
_symmetry.space_group_name_H-M   'P 1'
#
loop_
_entity.id
_entity.type
_entity.pdbx_description
1 polymer ?
#
loop_
_entity_poly.entity_id
_entity_poly.type
_entity_poly.pdbx_seq_one_letter_code
_entity_poly.pdbx_strand_id
1 'polypeptide(L)'
;MSDRRPHDLAEDPARWDAWAARAADRLGLPPGHVDVPTLHRIATVVARRVERPLVPVTTYLVGRALEHDPALTLEEATARIERLAQEGPLTEVTRDGAR
;
A
#
# COMPACT_ATOMS: atom_id res chain seq x y z
N MET A 1 13.71 11.42 -26.72
CA MET A 1 13.04 12.21 -25.66
C MET A 1 11.58 11.77 -25.62
N SER A 2 11.25 10.77 -24.78
CA SER A 2 9.87 10.29 -24.67
C SER A 2 8.96 11.42 -24.19
N ASP A 3 8.07 11.84 -25.07
CA ASP A 3 6.90 12.65 -24.76
C ASP A 3 5.94 11.81 -23.92
N ARG A 4 6.28 11.64 -22.64
CA ARG A 4 5.30 11.24 -21.64
C ARG A 4 4.47 12.50 -21.40
N ARG A 5 3.42 12.67 -22.19
CA ARG A 5 2.32 13.58 -21.83
C ARG A 5 2.04 13.35 -20.34
N PRO A 6 1.83 14.40 -19.53
CA PRO A 6 1.40 14.22 -18.16
C PRO A 6 0.19 13.32 -18.27
N HIS A 7 0.35 12.07 -17.81
CA HIS A 7 -0.73 11.13 -17.79
C HIS A 7 -1.72 11.86 -16.90
N ASP A 8 -2.78 12.40 -17.48
CA ASP A 8 -3.98 12.65 -16.71
C ASP A 8 -4.23 11.28 -16.09
N LEU A 9 -3.82 11.15 -14.83
CA LEU A 9 -4.24 10.12 -13.90
C LEU A 9 -5.71 10.39 -13.62
N ALA A 10 -6.51 10.57 -14.67
CA ALA A 10 -7.92 10.28 -14.61
C ALA A 10 -7.94 8.86 -14.07
N GLU A 11 -8.29 8.78 -12.79
CA GLU A 11 -8.38 7.56 -12.02
C GLU A 11 -9.30 6.67 -12.84
N ASP A 12 -8.72 5.66 -13.47
CA ASP A 12 -9.43 4.66 -14.23
C ASP A 12 -9.28 3.36 -13.45
N PRO A 13 -10.15 3.13 -12.44
CA PRO A 13 -10.12 1.93 -11.63
C PRO A 13 -10.10 0.67 -12.49
N ALA A 14 -10.84 0.65 -13.61
CA ALA A 14 -10.89 -0.49 -14.50
C ALA A 14 -9.53 -0.79 -15.15
N ARG A 15 -8.77 0.25 -15.51
CA ARG A 15 -7.40 0.07 -16.02
C ARG A 15 -6.43 -0.43 -14.95
N TRP A 16 -6.57 0.02 -13.71
CA TRP A 16 -5.75 -0.45 -12.59
C TRP A 16 -6.07 -1.90 -12.24
N ASP A 17 -7.35 -2.25 -12.18
CA ASP A 17 -7.82 -3.62 -11.97
C ASP A 17 -7.32 -4.56 -13.07
N ALA A 18 -7.38 -4.13 -14.33
CA ALA A 18 -6.86 -4.91 -15.45
C ALA A 18 -5.34 -5.15 -15.36
N TRP A 19 -4.57 -4.15 -14.89
CA TRP A 19 -3.14 -4.34 -14.66
C TRP A 19 -2.87 -5.26 -13.47
N ALA A 20 -3.59 -5.08 -12.36
CA ALA A 20 -3.46 -5.89 -11.15
C ALA A 20 -3.79 -7.36 -11.44
N ALA A 21 -4.86 -7.64 -12.19
CA ALA A 21 -5.22 -8.99 -12.62
C ALA A 21 -4.11 -9.67 -13.45
N ARG A 22 -3.50 -8.94 -14.40
CA ARG A 22 -2.39 -9.46 -15.20
C ARG A 22 -1.13 -9.71 -14.38
N ALA A 23 -0.84 -8.83 -13.41
CA ALA A 23 0.29 -9.02 -12.50
C ALA A 23 0.08 -10.24 -11.60
N ALA A 24 -1.13 -10.42 -11.05
CA ALA A 24 -1.52 -11.57 -10.24
C ALA A 24 -1.35 -12.88 -11.03
N ASP A 25 -1.89 -12.94 -12.26
CA ASP A 25 -1.74 -14.10 -13.15
C ASP A 25 -0.25 -14.45 -13.36
N ARG A 26 0.59 -13.44 -13.63
CA ARG A 26 2.02 -13.64 -13.87
C ARG A 26 2.79 -14.15 -12.64
N LEU A 27 2.26 -13.89 -11.45
CA LEU A 27 2.79 -14.33 -10.16
C LEU A 27 2.15 -15.64 -9.66
N GLY A 28 1.20 -16.21 -10.41
CA GLY A 28 0.48 -17.43 -10.01
C GLY A 28 -0.54 -17.21 -8.90
N LEU A 29 -1.03 -15.98 -8.71
CA LEU A 29 -2.05 -15.64 -7.73
C LEU A 29 -3.46 -15.80 -8.33
N PRO A 30 -4.46 -16.22 -7.54
CA PRO A 30 -5.82 -16.38 -8.04
C PRO A 30 -6.44 -15.04 -8.47
N PRO A 31 -7.40 -15.04 -9.41
CA PRO A 31 -8.14 -13.84 -9.77
C PRO A 31 -8.91 -13.28 -8.56
N GLY A 32 -8.98 -11.96 -8.44
CA GLY A 32 -9.65 -11.29 -7.31
C GLY A 32 -8.86 -11.29 -6.00
N HIS A 33 -7.59 -11.67 -6.02
CA HIS A 33 -6.74 -11.70 -4.82
C HIS A 33 -6.41 -10.32 -4.23
N VAL A 34 -6.61 -9.25 -4.99
CA VAL A 34 -6.20 -7.89 -4.60
C VAL A 34 -7.39 -6.94 -4.66
N ASP A 35 -7.73 -6.35 -3.51
CA ASP A 35 -8.65 -5.20 -3.40
C ASP A 35 -7.86 -3.90 -3.67
N VAL A 36 -7.88 -3.47 -4.93
CA VAL A 36 -7.15 -2.29 -5.42
C VAL A 36 -7.64 -0.99 -4.73
N PRO A 37 -8.95 -0.71 -4.60
CA PRO A 37 -9.43 0.46 -3.88
C PRO A 37 -8.91 0.58 -2.44
N THR A 38 -8.93 -0.52 -1.67
CA THR A 38 -8.44 -0.52 -0.29
C THR A 38 -6.93 -0.25 -0.23
N LEU A 39 -6.14 -0.87 -1.11
CA LEU A 39 -4.70 -0.63 -1.17
C LEU A 39 -4.34 0.81 -1.58
N HIS A 40 -5.09 1.41 -2.52
CA HIS A 40 -4.92 2.81 -2.90
C HIS A 40 -5.27 3.77 -1.75
N ARG A 41 -6.34 3.48 -1.00
CA ARG A 41 -6.72 4.26 0.18
C ARG A 41 -5.59 4.28 1.20
N ILE A 42 -5.06 3.12 1.58
CA ILE A 42 -4.00 3.06 2.60
C ILE A 42 -2.69 3.69 2.10
N ALA A 43 -2.34 3.50 0.82
CA ALA A 43 -1.20 4.18 0.20
C ALA A 43 -1.35 5.70 0.28
N THR A 44 -2.55 6.23 0.06
CA THR A 44 -2.85 7.67 0.18
C THR A 44 -2.72 8.17 1.61
N VAL A 45 -3.18 7.41 2.59
CA VAL A 45 -3.04 7.74 4.02
C VAL A 45 -1.55 7.84 4.38
N VAL A 46 -0.76 6.81 4.07
CA VAL A 46 0.68 6.77 4.37
C VAL A 46 1.42 7.92 3.68
N ALA A 47 1.14 8.17 2.40
CA ALA A 47 1.75 9.25 1.64
C ALA A 47 1.47 10.64 2.21
N ARG A 48 0.28 10.83 2.80
CA ARG A 48 -0.18 12.13 3.32
C ARG A 48 0.12 12.35 4.80
N ARG A 49 0.20 11.28 5.61
CA ARG A 49 0.26 11.37 7.08
C ARG A 49 1.59 10.89 7.66
N VAL A 50 2.29 10.00 6.96
CA VAL A 50 3.59 9.45 7.40
C VAL A 50 4.67 10.01 6.48
N GLU A 51 5.12 9.26 5.48
CA GLU A 51 6.04 9.72 4.44
C GLU A 51 5.85 8.95 3.14
N ARG A 52 6.01 9.63 2.00
CA ARG A 52 5.86 9.01 0.67
C ARG A 52 6.77 7.79 0.42
N PRO A 53 8.03 7.74 0.87
CA PRO A 53 8.89 6.56 0.69
C PRO A 53 8.37 5.29 1.39
N LEU A 54 7.52 5.42 2.41
CA LEU A 54 7.01 4.29 3.18
C LEU A 54 5.80 3.62 2.53
N VAL A 55 5.16 4.23 1.53
CA VAL A 55 4.02 3.63 0.81
C VAL A 55 4.30 2.18 0.34
N PRO A 56 5.36 1.90 -0.44
CA PRO A 56 5.66 0.53 -0.88
C PRO A 56 6.06 -0.40 0.27
N VAL A 57 6.70 0.12 1.33
CA VAL A 57 7.06 -0.67 2.51
C VAL A 57 5.81 -1.12 3.26
N THR A 58 4.87 -0.20 3.47
CA THR A 58 3.62 -0.48 4.17
C THR A 58 2.75 -1.48 3.40
N THR A 59 2.58 -1.31 2.08
CA THR A 59 1.77 -2.25 1.29
C THR A 59 2.41 -3.64 1.22
N TYR A 60 3.74 -3.73 1.16
CA TYR A 60 4.45 -4.99 1.29
C TYR A 60 4.20 -5.65 2.66
N LEU A 61 4.33 -4.90 3.76
CA LEU A 61 4.09 -5.41 5.12
C LEU A 61 2.64 -5.88 5.33
N VAL A 62 1.65 -5.17 4.77
CA VAL A 62 0.24 -5.61 4.79
C VAL A 62 0.11 -6.97 4.11
N GLY A 63 0.69 -7.15 2.91
CA GLY A 63 0.68 -8.45 2.23
C GLY A 63 1.33 -9.56 3.05
N ARG A 64 2.48 -9.28 3.67
CA ARG A 64 3.18 -10.23 4.56
C ARG A 64 2.39 -10.59 5.82
N ALA A 65 1.66 -9.64 6.38
CA ALA A 65 0.83 -9.87 7.55
C ALA A 65 -0.36 -10.80 7.24
N LEU A 66 -1.02 -10.59 6.09
CA LEU A 66 -2.13 -11.46 5.63
C LEU A 66 -1.66 -12.88 5.34
N GLU A 67 -0.44 -13.05 4.82
CA GLU A 67 0.13 -14.38 4.60
C GLU A 67 0.51 -15.09 5.90
N HIS A 68 0.97 -14.34 6.91
CA HIS A 68 1.33 -14.88 8.21
C HIS A 68 0.09 -15.29 9.02
N ASP A 69 -0.98 -14.50 8.98
CA ASP A 69 -2.18 -14.70 9.81
C ASP A 69 -3.43 -14.89 8.94
N PRO A 70 -3.88 -16.14 8.72
CA PRO A 70 -5.08 -16.43 7.93
C PRO A 70 -6.39 -15.87 8.51
N ALA A 71 -6.40 -15.49 9.80
CA ALA A 71 -7.57 -14.86 10.42
C ALA A 71 -7.60 -13.34 10.22
N LEU A 72 -6.47 -12.73 9.84
CA LEU A 72 -6.39 -11.30 9.60
C LEU A 72 -6.99 -10.94 8.24
N THR A 73 -7.95 -10.03 8.25
CA THR A 73 -8.51 -9.47 7.01
C THR A 73 -7.71 -8.27 6.51
N LEU A 74 -7.79 -7.98 5.20
CA LEU A 74 -7.18 -6.76 4.63
C LEU A 74 -7.75 -5.49 5.27
N GLU A 75 -9.04 -5.47 5.56
CA GLU A 75 -9.71 -4.35 6.23
C GLU A 75 -9.11 -4.11 7.63
N GLU A 76 -8.96 -5.16 8.44
CA GLU A 76 -8.35 -5.04 9.77
C GLU A 76 -6.88 -4.62 9.70
N ALA A 77 -6.12 -5.21 8.77
CA ALA A 77 -4.72 -4.86 8.56
C ALA A 77 -4.56 -3.38 8.19
N THR A 78 -5.36 -2.89 7.23
CA THR A 78 -5.32 -1.48 6.82
C THR A 78 -5.81 -0.55 7.93
N ALA A 79 -6.85 -0.91 8.68
CA ALA A 79 -7.33 -0.13 9.82
C ALA A 79 -6.25 0.00 10.93
N ARG A 80 -5.42 -1.03 11.16
CA ARG A 80 -4.28 -0.94 12.08
C ARG A 80 -3.25 0.08 11.60
N ILE A 81 -2.92 0.08 10.32
CA ILE A 81 -2.00 1.05 9.71
C ILE A 81 -2.59 2.46 9.73
N GLU A 82 -3.88 2.63 9.47
CA GLU A 82 -4.55 3.93 9.54
C GLU A 82 -4.48 4.51 10.96
N ARG A 83 -4.69 3.69 12.00
CA ARG A 83 -4.50 4.11 13.40
C ARG A 83 -3.06 4.50 13.69
N LEU A 84 -2.09 3.68 13.26
CA LEU A 84 -0.66 4.01 13.43
C LEU A 84 -0.31 5.34 12.75
N ALA A 85 -0.83 5.59 11.54
CA ALA A 85 -0.61 6.85 10.82
C ALA A 85 -1.26 8.08 11.48
N GLN A 86 -2.18 7.88 12.44
CA GLN A 86 -2.77 8.95 13.25
C GLN A 86 -1.91 9.33 14.46
N GLU A 87 -0.95 8.48 14.86
CA GLU A 87 -0.09 8.70 16.03
C GLU A 87 0.93 9.85 15.83
N GLY A 88 1.05 10.37 14.62
CA GLY A 88 1.85 11.54 14.27
C GLY A 88 2.96 11.24 13.26
N PRO A 89 3.65 12.28 12.75
CA PRO A 89 4.82 12.07 11.88
C PRO A 89 5.89 11.28 12.63
N LEU A 90 6.82 10.67 11.89
CA LEU A 90 8.05 10.14 12.47
C LEU A 90 8.81 11.29 13.14
N THR A 91 8.55 11.57 14.41
CA THR A 91 9.47 12.36 15.23
C THR A 91 10.76 11.57 15.30
N GLU A 92 11.90 12.28 15.14
CA GLU A 92 13.23 11.67 15.09
C GLU A 92 13.33 10.50 16.04
N VAL A 93 13.54 9.30 15.49
CA VAL A 93 14.05 8.16 16.26
C VAL A 93 15.33 8.69 16.86
N THR A 94 15.29 9.05 18.15
CA THR A 94 16.46 9.50 18.87
C THR A 94 17.47 8.38 18.69
N ARG A 95 18.56 8.68 17.96
CA ARG A 95 19.73 7.80 17.89
C ARG A 95 20.41 7.82 19.26
N ASP A 96 19.75 7.26 20.27
CA ASP A 96 20.32 7.13 21.61
C ASP A 96 19.98 5.74 22.13
N GLY A 97 20.65 4.77 21.54
CA GLY A 97 20.65 3.37 21.96
C GLY A 97 21.92 2.64 21.52
N ALA A 98 22.95 3.39 21.12
CA ALA A 98 24.27 2.85 20.82
C ALA A 98 25.26 3.46 21.82
N ARG A 99 25.20 3.01 23.08
CA ARG A 99 26.33 2.94 24.01
C ARG A 99 26.06 1.89 25.07
#